data_AF-E9HBV3-F1
#
_entry.id   AF-E9HBV3-F1
#
_cell.length_a   1.000
_cell.length_b   1.000
_cell.length_c   1.000
_cell.angle_alpha   90.00
_cell.angle_beta   90.00
_cell.angle_gamma   90.00
#
_symmetry.space_group_name_H-M   'P 1'
#
loop_
_entity.id
_entity.type
_entity.pdbx_description
1 polymer ?
#
loop_
_entity_poly.entity_id
_entity_poly.type
_entity_poly.pdbx_seq_one_letter_code
_entity_poly.pdbx_strand_id
1 'polypeptide(L)'
;MKDADAQPPASYGNRDGREAYQTGFMLALTTIRRESRCFAAKAFLRPAQMRENLHIAMHSHVTQILIDPRTRYKRNCLMCWFHTPQLLMLSGIGPAEHLKGLNVPVITDLRVGDNLQDYIVAAGMVFTLEQPVSMVQIRFENLTSILRCALFDLGPLTVLCGVEGLAWANTKYAPVSLFTEVFSDKKKRL
;
A
#
# COMPACT_ATOMS: atom_id res chain seq x y z
N MET A 1 -6.09 12.58 38.68
CA MET A 1 -4.97 11.69 38.31
C MET A 1 -4.39 12.26 37.04
N LYS A 2 -3.12 12.67 37.08
CA LYS A 2 -2.46 13.52 36.07
C LYS A 2 -2.55 12.92 34.67
N ASP A 3 -2.74 13.77 33.68
CA ASP A 3 -2.66 13.46 32.25
C ASP A 3 -1.41 12.62 31.98
N ALA A 4 -1.62 11.33 31.74
CA ALA A 4 -0.56 10.42 31.35
C ALA A 4 -0.40 10.54 29.84
N ASP A 5 0.24 11.63 29.40
CA ASP A 5 0.90 11.63 28.10
C ASP A 5 1.89 10.46 28.13
N ALA A 6 1.59 9.40 27.38
CA ALA A 6 2.48 8.27 27.22
C ALA A 6 3.74 8.77 26.49
N GLN A 7 4.70 9.31 27.24
CA GLN A 7 5.98 9.71 26.71
C GLN A 7 6.71 8.46 26.19
N PRO A 8 7.34 8.53 25.01
CA PRO A 8 8.05 7.39 24.50
C PRO A 8 9.20 7.02 25.46
N PRO A 9 9.52 5.73 25.61
CA PRO A 9 10.65 5.30 26.43
C PRO A 9 11.91 6.05 25.98
N ALA A 10 12.78 6.43 26.93
CA ALA A 10 13.91 7.35 26.72
C ALA A 10 14.87 6.99 25.58
N SER A 11 14.84 5.76 25.05
CA SER A 11 15.62 5.29 23.91
C SER A 11 15.01 5.60 22.53
N TYR A 12 13.72 5.95 22.43
CA TYR A 12 13.03 6.21 21.18
C TYR A 12 12.43 7.63 21.19
N GLY A 13 12.89 8.49 20.28
CA GLY A 13 12.37 9.85 20.15
C GLY A 13 11.15 9.96 19.23
N ASN A 14 10.50 11.13 19.26
CA ASN A 14 9.54 11.53 18.23
C ASN A 14 10.30 11.84 16.93
N ARG A 15 9.83 11.28 15.81
CA ARG A 15 10.48 11.38 14.49
C ARG A 15 9.48 11.79 13.41
N ASP A 16 9.99 12.42 12.35
CA ASP A 16 9.24 12.54 11.10
C ASP A 16 9.36 11.21 10.33
N GLY A 17 8.22 10.59 10.02
CA GLY A 17 8.16 9.34 9.26
C GLY A 17 8.69 9.44 7.82
N ARG A 18 9.02 10.64 7.33
CA ARG A 18 9.63 10.87 6.01
C ARG A 18 11.16 10.83 6.02
N GLU A 19 11.79 10.78 7.19
CA GLU A 19 13.24 10.71 7.30
C GLU A 19 13.79 9.34 6.88
N ALA A 20 15.09 9.30 6.54
CA ALA A 20 15.77 8.06 6.17
C ALA A 20 15.87 7.05 7.34
N TYR A 21 15.84 7.54 8.58
CA TYR A 21 15.85 6.73 9.79
C TYR A 21 14.52 6.86 10.52
N GLN A 22 13.69 5.82 10.42
CA GLN A 22 12.31 5.83 10.90
C GLN A 22 12.13 5.25 12.32
N THR A 23 13.20 4.74 12.93
CA THR A 23 13.17 4.12 14.27
C THR A 23 12.72 5.15 15.32
N GLY A 24 11.56 4.93 15.93
CA GLY A 24 10.92 5.88 16.83
C GLY A 24 9.41 5.91 16.72
N PHE A 25 8.82 6.91 17.38
CA PHE A 25 7.39 7.18 17.34
C PHE A 25 7.11 8.34 16.38
N MET A 26 6.02 8.26 15.63
CA MET A 26 5.62 9.27 14.65
C MET A 26 4.11 9.39 14.55
N LEU A 27 3.64 10.55 14.11
CA LEU A 27 2.24 10.73 13.74
C LEU A 27 1.96 9.99 12.43
N ALA A 28 0.80 9.36 12.34
CA ALA A 28 0.40 8.63 11.15
C ALA A 28 0.18 9.60 9.97
N LEU A 29 1.00 9.47 8.91
CA LEU A 29 0.79 10.19 7.66
C LEU A 29 -0.24 9.48 6.80
N THR A 30 -1.10 10.25 6.15
CA THR A 30 -2.33 9.72 5.54
C THR A 30 -2.49 10.15 4.10
N THR A 31 -3.23 9.35 3.33
CA THR A 31 -3.64 9.68 1.97
C THR A 31 -5.00 10.39 1.97
N ILE A 32 -5.11 11.48 2.73
CA ILE A 32 -6.32 12.31 2.85
C ILE A 32 -6.04 13.69 2.25
N ARG A 33 -7.00 14.22 1.48
CA ARG A 33 -6.94 15.57 0.92
C ARG A 33 -8.32 16.19 0.96
N ARG A 34 -8.44 17.32 1.67
CA ARG A 34 -9.73 17.94 2.03
C ARG A 34 -10.63 16.90 2.71
N GLU A 35 -10.12 16.36 3.83
CA GLU A 35 -10.86 15.48 4.76
C GLU A 35 -11.49 14.21 4.13
N SER A 36 -11.10 13.91 2.89
CA SER A 36 -11.61 12.81 2.09
C SER A 36 -10.46 12.01 1.50
N ARG A 37 -10.65 10.70 1.40
CA ARG A 37 -9.66 9.77 0.84
C ARG A 37 -9.15 10.25 -0.52
N CYS A 38 -7.84 10.25 -0.68
CA CYS A 38 -7.13 10.65 -1.89
C CYS A 38 -6.41 9.44 -2.49
N PHE A 39 -7.15 8.67 -3.31
CA PHE A 39 -6.61 7.54 -4.06
C PHE A 39 -5.98 8.00 -5.39
N ALA A 40 -5.17 7.12 -6.01
CA ALA A 40 -4.40 7.44 -7.21
C ALA A 40 -5.25 8.06 -8.34
N ALA A 41 -6.45 7.55 -8.59
CA ALA A 41 -7.32 8.13 -9.62
C ALA A 41 -7.84 9.54 -9.25
N LYS A 42 -8.14 9.84 -7.98
CA LYS A 42 -8.49 11.21 -7.54
C LYS A 42 -7.30 12.17 -7.61
N ALA A 43 -6.09 11.67 -7.34
CA ALA A 43 -4.87 12.47 -7.34
C ALA A 43 -4.33 12.76 -8.76
N PHE A 44 -4.33 11.75 -9.63
CA PHE A 44 -3.62 11.78 -10.92
C PHE A 44 -4.54 11.67 -12.14
N LEU A 45 -5.55 10.80 -12.12
CA LEU A 45 -6.41 10.58 -13.30
C LEU A 45 -7.47 11.68 -13.47
N ARG A 46 -8.22 12.02 -12.42
CA ARG A 46 -9.28 13.05 -12.50
C ARG A 46 -8.76 14.41 -12.99
N PRO A 47 -7.60 14.93 -12.54
CA PRO A 47 -7.08 16.19 -13.07
C PRO A 47 -6.64 16.12 -14.54
N ALA A 48 -6.30 14.92 -15.03
CA ALA A 48 -5.80 14.70 -16.39
C ALA A 48 -6.85 14.15 -17.36
N GLN A 49 -8.08 13.89 -16.89
CA GLN A 49 -9.10 13.13 -17.63
C GLN A 49 -9.56 13.76 -18.95
N MET A 50 -9.39 15.07 -19.09
CA MET A 50 -9.80 15.83 -20.29
C MET A 50 -8.68 15.94 -21.33
N ARG A 51 -7.50 15.35 -21.08
CA ARG A 51 -6.40 15.40 -22.05
C ARG A 51 -6.72 14.47 -23.22
N GLU A 52 -6.63 14.98 -24.45
CA GLU A 52 -6.94 14.22 -25.67
C GLU A 52 -6.06 12.98 -25.86
N ASN A 53 -4.85 12.98 -25.29
CA ASN A 53 -3.91 11.87 -25.35
C ASN A 53 -4.09 10.82 -24.22
N LEU A 54 -5.14 10.94 -23.39
CA LEU A 54 -5.44 10.00 -22.32
C LEU A 54 -6.85 9.41 -22.51
N HIS A 55 -6.90 8.11 -22.82
CA HIS A 55 -8.15 7.37 -22.90
C HIS A 55 -8.29 6.46 -21.69
N ILE A 56 -9.42 6.57 -20.97
CA ILE A 56 -9.71 5.75 -19.78
C ILE A 56 -10.86 4.80 -20.11
N ALA A 57 -10.58 3.51 -20.13
CA ALA A 57 -11.58 2.46 -20.33
C ALA A 57 -11.94 1.81 -18.98
N MET A 58 -13.19 1.99 -18.55
CA MET A 58 -13.72 1.37 -17.33
C MET A 58 -14.35 0.02 -17.67
N HIS A 59 -14.49 -0.87 -16.67
CA HIS A 59 -15.12 -2.20 -16.84
C HIS A 59 -14.47 -3.07 -17.93
N SER A 60 -13.20 -2.83 -18.23
CA SER A 60 -12.44 -3.57 -19.23
C SER A 60 -11.54 -4.60 -18.54
N HIS A 61 -11.94 -5.87 -18.57
CA HIS A 61 -11.17 -6.95 -17.96
C HIS A 61 -10.14 -7.51 -18.96
N VAL A 62 -8.86 -7.33 -18.66
CA VAL A 62 -7.78 -7.84 -19.51
C VAL A 62 -7.61 -9.34 -19.29
N THR A 63 -7.74 -10.13 -20.35
CA THR A 63 -7.63 -11.59 -20.30
C THR A 63 -6.26 -12.09 -20.75
N GLN A 64 -5.65 -11.42 -21.73
CA GLN A 64 -4.38 -11.82 -22.31
C GLN A 64 -3.65 -10.62 -22.93
N ILE A 65 -2.32 -10.65 -22.89
CA ILE A 65 -1.46 -9.74 -23.63
C ILE A 65 -1.14 -10.36 -24.99
N LEU A 66 -1.47 -9.66 -26.05
CA LEU A 66 -1.11 -10.07 -27.41
C LEU A 66 0.35 -9.69 -27.66
N ILE A 67 1.19 -10.69 -27.96
CA ILE A 67 2.62 -10.52 -28.21
C ILE A 67 2.89 -10.93 -29.65
N ASP A 68 3.33 -9.97 -30.47
CA ASP A 68 3.74 -10.26 -31.85
C ASP A 68 5.12 -10.96 -31.85
N PRO A 69 5.22 -12.19 -32.40
CA PRO A 69 6.47 -12.95 -32.44
C PRO A 69 7.55 -12.33 -33.33
N ARG A 70 7.18 -11.48 -34.29
CA ARG A 70 8.13 -10.88 -35.25
C ARG A 70 8.72 -9.57 -34.77
N THR A 71 7.88 -8.67 -34.26
CA THR A 71 8.32 -7.31 -33.92
C THR A 71 8.73 -7.17 -32.45
N ARG A 72 8.28 -8.08 -31.57
CA ARG A 72 8.38 -7.95 -30.09
C ARG A 72 7.96 -6.57 -29.57
N TYR A 73 7.28 -5.77 -30.39
CA TYR A 73 7.03 -4.35 -30.13
C TYR A 73 5.94 -4.25 -29.08
N LYS A 74 6.32 -3.82 -27.88
CA LYS A 74 5.38 -3.49 -26.82
C LYS A 74 5.19 -1.98 -26.81
N ARG A 75 3.94 -1.53 -26.98
CA ARG A 75 3.54 -0.31 -26.27
C ARG A 75 3.81 -0.59 -24.79
N ASN A 76 4.52 0.29 -24.10
CA ASN A 76 4.92 0.08 -22.70
C ASN A 76 3.66 -0.16 -21.84
N CYS A 77 3.42 -1.40 -21.44
CA CYS A 77 2.33 -1.75 -20.54
C CYS A 77 2.85 -1.76 -19.11
N LEU A 78 2.36 -0.84 -18.28
CA LEU A 78 2.58 -0.86 -16.84
C LEU A 78 1.47 -1.70 -16.19
N MET A 79 1.84 -2.58 -15.26
CA MET A 79 0.91 -3.50 -14.61
C MET A 79 1.05 -3.46 -13.08
N CYS A 80 0.00 -3.86 -12.36
CA CYS A 80 -0.07 -3.79 -10.89
C CYS A 80 0.26 -5.14 -10.21
N TRP A 81 1.01 -5.10 -9.11
CA TRP A 81 1.71 -6.23 -8.48
C TRP A 81 0.90 -7.54 -8.31
N PHE A 82 -0.39 -7.52 -7.96
CA PHE A 82 -1.12 -8.74 -7.62
C PHE A 82 -1.61 -9.56 -8.83
N HIS A 83 -2.22 -8.90 -9.82
CA HIS A 83 -2.75 -9.58 -11.01
C HIS A 83 -1.75 -9.66 -12.16
N THR A 84 -0.62 -8.93 -12.08
CA THR A 84 0.42 -8.97 -13.11
C THR A 84 0.97 -10.38 -13.34
N PRO A 85 1.35 -11.16 -12.31
CA PRO A 85 1.89 -12.49 -12.53
C PRO A 85 0.91 -13.42 -13.22
N GLN A 86 -0.36 -13.39 -12.80
CA GLN A 86 -1.42 -14.19 -13.41
C GLN A 86 -1.63 -13.82 -14.88
N LEU A 87 -1.71 -12.52 -15.20
CA LEU A 87 -1.92 -12.06 -16.57
C LEU A 87 -0.73 -12.39 -17.47
N LEU A 88 0.51 -12.28 -16.96
CA LEU A 88 1.71 -12.70 -17.66
C LEU A 88 1.71 -14.20 -17.95
N MET A 89 1.36 -15.02 -16.96
CA MET A 89 1.25 -16.47 -17.12
C MET A 89 0.19 -16.86 -18.13
N LEU A 90 -1.01 -16.27 -18.08
CA LEU A 90 -2.06 -16.45 -19.10
C LEU A 90 -1.62 -15.99 -20.50
N SER A 91 -0.65 -15.08 -20.57
CA SER A 91 -0.06 -14.61 -21.82
C SER A 91 1.15 -15.44 -22.26
N GLY A 92 1.45 -16.57 -21.60
CA GLY A 92 2.56 -17.46 -21.95
C GLY A 92 3.93 -17.02 -21.43
N ILE A 93 3.98 -16.09 -20.47
CA ILE A 93 5.22 -15.64 -19.81
C ILE A 93 5.20 -16.11 -18.36
N GLY A 94 5.97 -17.14 -18.03
CA GLY A 94 5.99 -17.73 -16.70
C GLY A 94 6.69 -19.09 -16.66
N PRO A 95 6.65 -19.81 -15.52
CA PRO A 95 7.38 -21.07 -15.37
C PRO A 95 6.87 -22.13 -16.36
N ALA A 96 7.75 -22.64 -17.22
CA ALA A 96 7.36 -23.50 -18.34
C ALA A 96 6.62 -24.78 -17.90
N GLU A 97 7.02 -25.42 -16.80
CA GLU A 97 6.36 -26.62 -16.29
C GLU A 97 4.94 -26.34 -15.79
N HIS A 98 4.75 -25.24 -15.05
CA HIS A 98 3.44 -24.82 -14.56
C HIS A 98 2.50 -24.49 -15.73
N LEU A 99 2.99 -23.75 -16.72
CA LEU A 99 2.21 -23.37 -17.91
C LEU A 99 1.80 -24.59 -18.76
N LYS A 100 2.73 -25.53 -18.98
CA LYS A 100 2.44 -26.79 -19.69
C LYS A 100 1.36 -27.61 -18.99
N GLY A 101 1.40 -27.69 -17.65
CA GLY A 101 0.38 -28.39 -16.86
C GLY A 101 -1.03 -27.79 -16.99
N LEU A 102 -1.13 -26.51 -17.38
CA LEU A 102 -2.39 -25.79 -17.59
C LEU A 102 -2.76 -25.64 -19.09
N ASN A 103 -2.06 -26.32 -19.99
CA ASN A 103 -2.23 -26.21 -21.44
C ASN A 103 -2.09 -24.78 -22.00
N VAL A 104 -1.24 -23.96 -21.38
CA VAL A 104 -0.93 -22.60 -21.85
C VAL A 104 0.34 -22.63 -22.72
N PRO A 105 0.34 -22.05 -23.93
CA PRO A 105 1.53 -21.99 -24.77
C PRO A 105 2.62 -21.15 -24.12
N VAL A 106 3.82 -21.72 -23.98
CA VAL A 106 4.96 -21.03 -23.38
C VAL A 106 5.66 -20.18 -24.45
N ILE A 107 5.61 -18.87 -24.28
CA ILE A 107 6.36 -17.89 -25.08
C ILE A 107 7.74 -17.66 -24.46
N THR A 108 7.81 -17.53 -23.13
CA THR A 108 9.06 -17.30 -22.41
C THR A 108 9.00 -17.91 -21.03
N ASP A 109 10.03 -18.71 -20.71
CA ASP A 109 10.19 -19.32 -19.40
C ASP A 109 10.84 -18.34 -18.42
N LEU A 110 10.05 -17.86 -17.45
CA LEU A 110 10.49 -16.89 -16.43
C LEU A 110 9.85 -17.22 -15.08
N ARG A 111 10.55 -16.89 -14.00
CA ARG A 111 10.09 -17.05 -12.61
C ARG A 111 9.05 -16.00 -12.21
N VAL A 112 7.91 -16.01 -12.91
CA VAL A 112 6.79 -15.10 -12.69
C VAL A 112 5.89 -15.63 -11.57
N GLY A 113 5.56 -14.77 -10.61
CA GLY A 113 4.74 -15.14 -9.44
C GLY A 113 5.56 -15.62 -8.23
N ASP A 114 6.87 -15.81 -8.42
CA ASP A 114 7.80 -16.11 -7.33
C ASP A 114 8.09 -14.86 -6.48
N ASN A 115 8.62 -15.07 -5.26
CA ASN A 115 9.07 -14.02 -4.35
C ASN A 115 7.95 -13.04 -3.92
N LEU A 116 6.74 -13.56 -3.67
CA LEU A 116 5.69 -12.80 -3.00
C LEU A 116 6.12 -12.49 -1.56
N GLN A 117 6.23 -11.21 -1.23
CA GLN A 117 6.51 -10.72 0.11
C GLN A 117 5.30 -9.93 0.58
N ASP A 118 4.84 -10.24 1.79
CA ASP A 118 3.75 -9.52 2.45
C ASP A 118 4.10 -9.34 3.94
N TYR A 119 3.51 -8.33 4.56
CA TYR A 119 3.70 -8.07 5.99
C TYR A 119 2.68 -8.87 6.79
N ILE A 120 3.16 -9.79 7.63
CA ILE A 120 2.30 -10.51 8.56
C ILE A 120 1.85 -9.54 9.66
N VAL A 121 0.53 -9.38 9.80
CA VAL A 121 -0.07 -8.56 10.86
C VAL A 121 -0.61 -9.47 11.94
N ALA A 122 -0.05 -9.38 13.15
CA ALA A 122 -0.69 -9.94 14.33
C ALA A 122 -1.87 -9.05 14.72
N ALA A 123 -3.05 -9.64 14.92
CA ALA A 123 -4.22 -8.91 15.42
C ALA A 123 -3.82 -8.15 16.70
N GLY A 124 -4.03 -6.83 16.70
CA GLY A 124 -3.51 -5.94 17.74
C GLY A 124 -3.96 -6.32 19.15
N MET A 125 -3.20 -5.87 20.14
CA MET A 125 -3.60 -5.99 21.55
C MET A 125 -4.78 -5.05 21.81
N VAL A 126 -5.84 -5.57 22.44
CA VAL A 126 -7.03 -4.80 22.80
C VAL A 126 -7.02 -4.56 24.30
N PHE A 127 -7.16 -3.29 24.69
CA PHE A 127 -7.22 -2.87 26.08
C PHE A 127 -8.54 -2.15 26.36
N THR A 128 -9.12 -2.40 27.53
CA THR A 128 -10.31 -1.68 28.01
C THR A 128 -9.87 -0.36 28.65
N LEU A 129 -10.53 0.73 28.29
CA LEU A 129 -10.33 2.05 28.90
C LEU A 129 -11.50 2.37 29.83
N GLU A 130 -11.22 2.91 31.02
CA GLU A 130 -12.26 3.40 31.94
C GLU A 130 -12.93 4.68 31.42
N GLN A 131 -12.18 5.50 30.67
CA GLN A 131 -12.66 6.75 30.11
C GLN A 131 -13.23 6.54 28.70
N PRO A 132 -14.30 7.27 28.31
CA PRO A 132 -14.94 7.13 26.99
C PRO A 132 -14.17 7.83 25.86
N VAL A 133 -12.84 7.79 25.88
CA VAL A 133 -11.96 8.48 24.91
C VAL A 133 -11.66 7.65 23.66
N SER A 134 -12.05 6.36 23.65
CA SER A 134 -11.83 5.48 22.50
C SER A 134 -12.76 5.78 21.32
N MET A 135 -12.32 5.45 20.11
CA MET A 135 -13.21 5.41 18.96
C MET A 135 -14.08 4.15 19.00
N VAL A 136 -15.37 4.31 19.32
CA VAL A 136 -16.37 3.23 19.28
C VAL A 136 -17.36 3.54 18.18
N GLN A 137 -17.49 2.62 17.23
CA GLN A 137 -18.26 2.79 16.00
C GLN A 137 -19.68 3.34 16.25
N ILE A 138 -20.42 2.75 17.19
CA ILE A 138 -21.80 3.15 17.54
C ILE A 138 -21.90 4.61 18.00
N ARG A 139 -20.85 5.18 18.60
CA ARG A 139 -20.87 6.58 19.06
C ARG A 139 -20.74 7.58 17.92
N PHE A 140 -20.12 7.17 16.82
CA PHE A 140 -19.73 8.09 15.74
C PHE A 140 -20.48 7.87 14.43
N GLU A 141 -20.98 6.66 14.16
CA GLU A 141 -21.83 6.34 13.00
C GLU A 141 -23.30 6.70 13.24
N ASN A 142 -23.56 7.99 13.43
CA ASN A 142 -24.92 8.53 13.52
C ASN A 142 -25.20 9.52 12.39
N LEU A 143 -26.48 9.78 12.13
CA LEU A 143 -26.93 10.65 11.04
C LEU A 143 -26.31 12.06 11.14
N THR A 144 -26.14 12.59 12.35
CA THR A 144 -25.54 13.91 12.58
C THR A 144 -24.09 13.94 12.12
N SER A 145 -23.28 12.93 12.46
CA SER A 145 -21.90 12.79 11.99
C SER A 145 -21.83 12.66 10.49
N ILE A 146 -22.74 11.88 9.88
CA ILE A 146 -22.82 11.72 8.42
C ILE A 146 -23.12 13.06 7.75
N LEU A 147 -24.12 13.81 8.23
CA LEU A 147 -24.49 15.11 7.70
C LEU A 147 -23.37 16.14 7.88
N ARG A 148 -22.70 16.15 9.03
CA ARG A 148 -21.54 17.04 9.29
C ARG A 148 -20.37 16.73 8.36
N CYS A 149 -20.08 15.46 8.14
CA CYS A 149 -19.05 15.03 7.20
C CYS A 149 -19.43 15.41 5.77
N ALA A 150 -20.68 15.20 5.36
CA ALA A 150 -21.12 15.44 3.99
C ALA A 150 -21.25 16.93 3.62
N LEU A 151 -21.69 17.77 4.58
CA LEU A 151 -21.96 19.19 4.33
C LEU A 151 -20.76 20.09 4.63
N PHE A 152 -19.94 19.71 5.61
CA PHE A 152 -18.87 20.57 6.11
C PHE A 152 -17.49 19.94 6.05
N ASP A 153 -17.35 18.69 5.58
CA ASP A 153 -16.08 17.94 5.62
C ASP A 153 -15.52 17.85 7.05
N LEU A 154 -16.40 17.81 8.06
CA LEU A 154 -16.05 17.84 9.48
C LEU A 154 -16.54 16.60 10.22
N GLY A 155 -15.80 16.28 11.29
CA GLY A 155 -16.22 15.32 12.29
C GLY A 155 -15.44 14.01 12.27
N PRO A 156 -15.81 13.07 13.14
CA PRO A 156 -15.03 11.87 13.43
C PRO A 156 -14.92 10.89 12.25
N LEU A 157 -15.79 11.03 11.25
CA LEU A 157 -15.77 10.20 10.04
C LEU A 157 -14.64 10.57 9.07
N THR A 158 -13.97 11.71 9.29
CA THR A 158 -12.80 12.15 8.49
C THR A 158 -11.46 11.68 9.10
N VAL A 159 -11.49 11.14 10.32
CA VAL A 159 -10.32 10.67 11.06
C VAL A 159 -9.79 9.36 10.48
N LEU A 160 -8.49 9.11 10.64
CA LEU A 160 -7.74 8.00 10.03
C LEU A 160 -8.06 6.63 10.64
N CYS A 161 -9.29 6.12 10.52
CA CYS A 161 -9.64 4.75 10.92
C CYS A 161 -9.17 4.35 12.35
N GLY A 162 -8.95 5.34 13.23
CA GLY A 162 -8.47 5.18 14.60
C GLY A 162 -6.95 5.03 14.79
N VAL A 163 -6.14 5.23 13.74
CA VAL A 163 -4.67 5.20 13.83
C VAL A 163 -4.14 6.62 13.80
N GLU A 164 -3.65 7.10 14.94
CA GLU A 164 -3.08 8.45 15.07
C GLU A 164 -1.56 8.43 15.26
N GLY A 165 -1.06 7.33 15.85
CA GLY A 165 0.35 7.11 16.14
C GLY A 165 0.87 5.84 15.49
N LEU A 166 2.14 5.88 15.13
CA LEU A 166 2.89 4.84 14.44
C LEU A 166 4.25 4.68 15.14
N ALA A 167 4.71 3.45 15.34
CA ALA A 167 5.97 3.17 16.02
C ALA A 167 6.78 2.08 15.32
N TRP A 168 8.03 2.40 14.99
CA TRP A 168 8.99 1.51 14.35
C TRP A 168 10.04 1.16 15.39
N ALA A 169 9.97 -0.05 15.92
CA ALA A 169 10.86 -0.52 16.98
C ALA A 169 11.61 -1.77 16.53
N ASN A 170 12.92 -1.81 16.84
CA ASN A 170 13.72 -3.00 16.60
C ASN A 170 13.50 -3.99 17.73
N THR A 171 13.12 -5.21 17.37
CA THR A 171 13.08 -6.32 18.32
C THR A 171 14.49 -6.90 18.48
N LYS A 172 14.74 -7.63 19.57
CA LYS A 172 15.99 -8.39 19.77
C LYS A 172 16.24 -9.48 18.70
N TYR A 173 15.23 -9.78 17.89
CA TYR A 173 15.28 -10.76 16.81
C TYR A 173 15.45 -10.11 15.44
N ALA A 174 15.49 -8.78 15.35
CA ALA A 174 15.74 -8.08 14.09
C ALA A 174 17.23 -8.23 13.71
N PRO A 175 17.55 -8.82 12.54
CA PRO A 175 18.94 -8.92 12.09
C PRO A 175 19.47 -7.52 11.75
N VAL A 176 20.63 -7.15 12.31
CA VAL A 176 21.30 -5.87 12.05
C VAL A 176 21.73 -5.72 10.57
N SER A 177 21.82 -6.82 9.82
CA SER A 177 22.42 -6.87 8.47
C SER A 177 21.47 -6.64 7.29
N LEU A 178 20.14 -6.71 7.46
CA LEU A 178 19.21 -6.70 6.31
C LEU A 178 19.12 -5.36 5.57
N PHE A 179 19.45 -4.23 6.22
CA PHE A 179 19.34 -2.90 5.60
C PHE A 179 20.61 -2.45 4.85
N THR A 180 21.78 -2.98 5.21
CA THR A 180 23.06 -2.53 4.61
C THR A 180 23.30 -3.16 3.24
N GLU A 181 22.79 -4.38 3.00
CA GLU A 181 23.04 -5.11 1.75
C GLU A 181 22.23 -4.58 0.56
N VAL A 182 21.00 -4.09 0.79
CA VAL A 182 20.12 -3.58 -0.29
C VAL A 182 20.70 -2.33 -0.97
N PHE A 183 21.50 -1.52 -0.26
CA PHE A 183 22.13 -0.32 -0.81
C PHE A 183 23.62 -0.52 -1.21
N SER A 184 24.24 -1.63 -0.82
CA SER A 184 25.65 -1.91 -1.15
C SER A 184 25.83 -2.42 -2.58
N ASP A 185 24.82 -3.08 -3.15
CA ASP A 185 24.96 -3.77 -4.45
C ASP A 185 24.91 -2.86 -5.69
N LYS A 186 24.77 -1.54 -5.51
CA LYS A 186 24.88 -0.57 -6.63
C LYS A 186 26.31 -0.13 -6.96
N LYS A 187 27.34 -0.68 -6.29
CA LYS A 187 28.75 -0.32 -6.55
C LYS A 187 29.60 -1.41 -7.23
N LYS A 188 29.02 -2.52 -7.69
CA LYS A 188 29.77 -3.64 -8.31
C LYS A 188 29.36 -4.04 -9.74
N ARG A 189 28.74 -3.13 -10.51
CA ARG A 189 28.62 -3.28 -11.97
C ARG A 189 28.88 -1.95 -12.67
N LEU A 190 30.18 -1.65 -12.84
CA LEU A 190 30.74 -0.92 -13.97
C LEU A 190 31.85 -1.81 -14.54
#